data_AF-A0A2T6IFH8-F1
#
_entry.id   AF-A0A2T6IFH8-F1
#
_cell.length_a   1.000
_cell.length_b   1.000
_cell.length_c   1.000
_cell.angle_alpha   90.00
_cell.angle_beta   90.00
_cell.angle_gamma   90.00
#
_symmetry.space_group_name_H-M   'P 1'
#
loop_
_entity.id
_entity.type
_entity.pdbx_description
1 polymer ?
#
loop_
_entity_poly.entity_id
_entity_poly.type
_entity_poly.pdbx_seq_one_letter_code
_entity_poly.pdbx_strand_id
1 'polypeptide(L)'
;ACKTLYFMFLTEGVRDRLESIPVVQEHLVRALTEVFIASERGSYYDRITFRIPIVDLFQKLLVVDNYKEALHRLGSSSPEKFIHMIHLLLNDVSTLVDQAMSALTEIRKRQHEGRDHDEPPQPSATTEGAAAEAAAAAGASPSRSSSSGTEDEEDEEEDDAGASLEGNAQLRRETWSRLEATTRDLCSLGFNACSLFSLYAKECGAYIIRSSSILPQAVTTLDCCLDHLVGPRCLQLKVNNMESYNFQPKKWLMKVLESYVYLLQADPEGGDSLVAEILKDGRYFQKETVNKAYRIAKREGLMNLKLLEKFQELVKRLSEGKEEDFEIDLDAFPAEYLDPIMADVMTDPVKLPTSNNIMDRKHIERHLMSDPSDPFNRMPLTKDELIPLPELRKEIMDFIATQQKAKAT
;
A
#
# COMPACT_ATOMS: atom_id res chain seq x y z
N ALA A 1 1.47 7.71 24.56
CA ALA A 1 0.00 7.55 24.70
C ALA A 1 -0.51 6.26 24.05
N CYS A 2 -0.37 6.04 22.73
CA CYS A 2 -0.94 4.86 22.04
C CYS A 2 -0.43 3.52 22.58
N LYS A 3 0.87 3.37 22.82
CA LYS A 3 1.42 2.14 23.45
C LYS A 3 0.81 1.88 24.84
N THR A 4 0.61 2.92 25.65
CA THR A 4 -0.05 2.78 26.97
C THR A 4 -1.49 2.35 26.82
N LEU A 5 -2.26 2.99 25.93
CA LEU A 5 -3.64 2.61 25.63
C LEU A 5 -3.73 1.16 25.16
N TYR A 6 -2.85 0.78 24.25
CA TYR A 6 -2.70 -0.58 23.77
C TYR A 6 -2.50 -1.58 24.92
N PHE A 7 -1.52 -1.34 25.79
CA PHE A 7 -1.28 -2.21 26.95
C PHE A 7 -2.47 -2.28 27.89
N MET A 8 -3.18 -1.18 28.11
CA MET A 8 -4.39 -1.19 28.95
C MET A 8 -5.51 -2.06 28.33
N PHE A 9 -5.69 -2.01 27.02
CA PHE A 9 -6.66 -2.86 26.30
C PHE A 9 -6.26 -4.34 26.23
N LEU A 10 -4.97 -4.66 26.37
CA LEU A 10 -4.49 -6.04 26.48
C LEU A 10 -4.52 -6.59 27.91
N THR A 11 -4.66 -5.72 28.91
CA THR A 11 -4.63 -6.13 30.31
C THR A 11 -6.00 -6.64 30.75
N GLU A 12 -6.05 -7.89 31.20
CA GLU A 12 -7.27 -8.54 31.69
C GLU A 12 -7.89 -7.74 32.85
N GLY A 13 -9.22 -7.58 32.83
CA GLY A 13 -9.97 -6.77 33.79
C GLY A 13 -9.85 -5.24 33.61
N VAL A 14 -8.80 -4.74 32.94
CA VAL A 14 -8.70 -3.31 32.57
C VAL A 14 -9.49 -3.03 31.30
N ARG A 15 -9.44 -3.94 30.32
CA ARG A 15 -10.20 -3.85 29.07
C ARG A 15 -11.69 -3.63 29.33
N ASP A 16 -12.33 -4.51 30.11
CA ASP A 16 -13.78 -4.43 30.36
C ASP A 16 -14.18 -3.11 31.03
N ARG A 17 -13.33 -2.62 31.94
CA ARG A 17 -13.53 -1.32 32.58
C ARG A 17 -13.42 -0.19 31.57
N LEU A 18 -12.43 -0.19 30.68
CA LEU A 18 -12.31 0.82 29.62
C LEU A 18 -13.48 0.77 28.64
N GLU A 19 -13.84 -0.42 28.18
CA GLU A 19 -14.96 -0.62 27.25
C GLU A 19 -16.30 -0.25 27.88
N SER A 20 -16.44 -0.25 29.21
CA SER A 20 -17.66 0.20 29.90
C SER A 20 -17.81 1.73 29.97
N ILE A 21 -16.76 2.51 29.67
CA ILE A 21 -16.79 3.97 29.79
C ILE A 21 -17.43 4.58 28.53
N PRO A 22 -18.53 5.36 28.65
CA PRO A 22 -19.25 5.90 27.48
C PRO A 22 -18.37 6.76 26.55
N VAL A 23 -17.49 7.58 27.12
CA VAL A 23 -16.56 8.44 26.36
C VAL A 23 -15.59 7.60 25.51
N VAL A 24 -15.17 6.44 26.02
CA VAL A 24 -14.28 5.52 25.28
C VAL A 24 -15.05 4.90 24.12
N GLN A 25 -16.26 4.40 24.36
CA GLN A 25 -17.11 3.83 23.32
C GLN A 25 -17.40 4.83 22.19
N GLU A 26 -17.62 6.10 22.55
CA GLU A 26 -17.98 7.14 21.59
C GLU A 26 -16.79 7.66 20.76
N HIS A 27 -15.63 7.87 21.39
CA HIS A 27 -14.54 8.63 20.75
C HIS A 27 -13.31 7.80 20.39
N LEU A 28 -13.17 6.56 20.87
CA LEU A 28 -11.94 5.78 20.68
C LEU A 28 -11.64 5.52 19.20
N VAL A 29 -12.63 5.10 18.41
CA VAL A 29 -12.46 4.84 16.97
C VAL A 29 -11.95 6.09 16.26
N ARG A 30 -12.60 7.23 16.49
CA ARG A 30 -12.19 8.51 15.90
C ARG A 30 -10.79 8.93 16.34
N ALA A 31 -10.47 8.81 17.62
CA ALA A 31 -9.16 9.18 18.15
C ALA A 31 -8.05 8.30 17.56
N LEU A 32 -8.27 6.99 17.44
CA LEU A 32 -7.31 6.06 16.81
C LEU A 32 -7.11 6.40 15.33
N THR A 33 -8.17 6.72 14.60
CA THR A 33 -8.08 7.18 13.20
C THR A 33 -7.28 8.48 13.08
N GLU A 34 -7.57 9.48 13.91
CA GLU A 34 -6.86 10.76 13.86
C GLU A 34 -5.36 10.60 14.18
N VAL A 35 -5.00 9.73 15.13
CA VAL A 35 -3.59 9.46 15.42
C VAL A 35 -2.91 8.67 14.28
N PHE A 36 -3.60 7.72 13.66
CA PHE A 36 -3.08 6.98 12.51
C PHE A 36 -2.77 7.89 11.32
N ILE A 37 -3.64 8.87 11.08
CA ILE A 37 -3.44 9.90 10.05
C ILE A 37 -2.29 10.83 10.45
N ALA A 38 -2.29 11.32 11.69
CA ALA A 38 -1.26 12.23 12.17
C ALA A 38 0.16 11.62 12.14
N SER A 39 0.27 10.28 12.23
CA SER A 39 1.57 9.61 12.16
C SER A 39 2.22 9.72 10.79
N GLU A 40 1.49 10.03 9.71
CA GLU A 40 2.07 10.16 8.35
C GLU A 40 3.15 11.23 8.28
N ARG A 41 3.03 12.29 9.11
CA ARG A 41 4.02 13.37 9.20
C ARG A 41 5.33 12.97 9.92
N GLY A 42 5.36 11.78 10.51
CA GLY A 42 6.53 11.27 11.23
C GLY A 42 7.52 10.54 10.32
N SER A 43 8.67 10.19 10.87
CA SER A 43 9.62 9.31 10.17
C SER A 43 8.98 7.95 9.84
N TYR A 44 9.57 7.20 8.91
CA TYR A 44 9.14 5.82 8.63
C TYR A 44 9.05 4.96 9.92
N TYR A 45 10.03 5.11 10.83
CA TYR A 45 10.02 4.41 12.11
C TYR A 45 8.88 4.85 13.03
N ASP A 46 8.57 6.14 13.06
CA ASP A 46 7.44 6.67 13.84
C ASP A 46 6.12 6.14 13.29
N ARG A 47 5.94 6.18 11.96
CA ARG A 47 4.76 5.62 11.27
C ARG A 47 4.49 4.19 11.73
N ILE A 48 5.47 3.31 11.60
CA ILE A 48 5.36 1.92 12.06
C ILE A 48 5.05 1.85 13.57
N THR A 49 5.80 2.59 14.38
CA THR A 49 5.67 2.55 15.85
C THR A 49 4.27 2.95 16.35
N PHE A 50 3.62 3.91 15.69
CA PHE A 50 2.28 4.36 16.05
C PHE A 50 1.19 3.50 15.41
N ARG A 51 1.39 3.04 14.17
CA ARG A 51 0.36 2.30 13.42
C ARG A 51 0.18 0.87 13.89
N ILE A 52 1.25 0.16 14.27
CA ILE A 52 1.14 -1.25 14.71
C ILE A 52 0.12 -1.42 15.85
N PRO A 53 0.23 -0.68 16.98
CA PRO A 53 -0.73 -0.84 18.06
C PRO A 53 -2.16 -0.45 17.66
N ILE A 54 -2.31 0.54 16.76
CA ILE A 54 -3.62 1.00 16.28
C ILE A 54 -4.27 -0.07 15.40
N VAL A 55 -3.51 -0.68 14.48
CA VAL A 55 -4.00 -1.75 13.61
C VAL A 55 -4.50 -2.93 14.43
N ASP A 56 -3.74 -3.33 15.44
CA ASP A 56 -4.13 -4.44 16.32
C ASP A 56 -5.32 -4.08 17.23
N LEU A 57 -5.40 -2.83 17.72
CA LEU A 57 -6.59 -2.36 18.44
C LEU A 57 -7.84 -2.40 17.58
N PHE A 58 -7.79 -1.88 16.35
CA PHE A 58 -8.96 -1.92 15.49
C PHE A 58 -9.46 -3.33 15.23
N GLN A 59 -8.55 -4.29 15.00
CA GLN A 59 -8.94 -5.70 14.84
C GLN A 59 -9.66 -6.26 16.07
N LYS A 60 -9.26 -5.83 17.28
CA LYS A 60 -9.90 -6.23 18.55
C LYS A 60 -11.16 -5.46 18.89
N LEU A 61 -11.31 -4.22 18.42
CA LEU A 61 -12.45 -3.36 18.70
C LEU A 61 -13.60 -3.64 17.73
N LEU A 62 -13.31 -3.83 16.45
CA LEU A 62 -14.31 -4.01 15.38
C LEU A 62 -15.00 -5.39 15.39
N VAL A 63 -14.75 -6.21 16.41
CA VAL A 63 -15.61 -7.38 16.70
C VAL A 63 -16.84 -7.00 17.54
N VAL A 64 -16.78 -5.88 18.27
CA VAL A 64 -17.83 -5.39 19.17
C VAL A 64 -18.74 -4.39 18.43
N ASP A 65 -20.05 -4.57 18.55
CA ASP A 65 -21.03 -3.81 17.75
C ASP A 65 -20.99 -2.31 18.01
N ASN A 66 -20.81 -1.86 19.25
CA ASN A 66 -20.69 -0.43 19.57
C ASN A 66 -19.54 0.26 18.81
N TYR A 67 -18.40 -0.41 18.65
CA TYR A 67 -17.27 0.16 17.91
C TYR A 67 -17.46 0.06 16.40
N LYS A 68 -18.22 -0.93 15.89
CA LYS A 68 -18.67 -0.94 14.49
C LYS A 68 -19.57 0.26 14.22
N GLU A 69 -20.56 0.51 15.08
CA GLU A 69 -21.44 1.69 14.97
C GLU A 69 -20.65 3.00 15.00
N ALA A 70 -19.64 3.11 15.87
CA ALA A 70 -18.73 4.26 15.90
C ALA A 70 -17.95 4.41 14.58
N LEU A 71 -17.55 3.30 13.94
CA LEU A 71 -16.90 3.33 12.63
C LEU A 71 -17.86 3.76 11.52
N HIS A 72 -19.10 3.26 11.51
CA HIS A 72 -20.15 3.73 10.59
C HIS A 72 -20.46 5.21 10.77
N ARG A 73 -20.46 5.69 12.02
CA ARG A 73 -20.60 7.11 12.34
C ARG A 73 -19.42 7.92 11.80
N LEU A 74 -18.19 7.41 11.89
CA LEU A 74 -17.02 8.05 11.29
C LEU A 74 -17.17 8.19 9.77
N GLY A 75 -17.56 7.12 9.07
CA GLY A 75 -17.77 7.14 7.62
C GLY A 75 -18.86 8.11 7.17
N SER A 76 -19.91 8.32 7.98
CA SER A 76 -21.00 9.25 7.67
C SER A 76 -20.75 10.70 8.10
N SER A 77 -20.14 10.92 9.26
CA SER A 77 -19.94 12.26 9.84
C SER A 77 -18.62 12.93 9.49
N SER A 78 -17.61 12.15 9.10
CA SER A 78 -16.29 12.64 8.68
C SER A 78 -15.74 11.74 7.56
N PRO A 79 -16.43 11.66 6.40
CA PRO A 79 -16.04 10.80 5.29
C PRO A 79 -14.62 11.06 4.80
N GLU A 80 -14.15 12.31 4.88
CA GLU A 80 -12.78 12.70 4.52
C GLU A 80 -11.72 12.02 5.38
N LYS A 81 -11.95 11.92 6.71
CA LYS A 81 -11.04 11.21 7.62
C LYS A 81 -11.09 9.72 7.41
N PHE A 82 -12.27 9.18 7.13
CA PHE A 82 -12.42 7.77 6.80
C PHE A 82 -11.63 7.43 5.53
N ILE A 83 -11.82 8.18 4.45
CA ILE A 83 -11.11 8.01 3.17
C ILE A 83 -9.60 8.12 3.38
N HIS A 84 -9.14 9.12 4.13
CA HIS A 84 -7.72 9.29 4.45
C HIS A 84 -7.15 8.09 5.24
N MET A 85 -7.88 7.58 6.24
CA MET A 85 -7.49 6.37 6.97
C MET A 85 -7.31 5.17 6.04
N ILE A 86 -8.27 4.94 5.12
CA ILE A 86 -8.20 3.83 4.17
C ILE A 86 -7.04 4.02 3.20
N HIS A 87 -6.83 5.24 2.70
CA HIS A 87 -5.71 5.57 1.82
C HIS A 87 -4.36 5.16 2.42
N LEU A 88 -4.10 5.59 3.65
CA LEU A 88 -2.83 5.30 4.34
C LEU A 88 -2.70 3.82 4.71
N LEU A 89 -3.80 3.18 5.11
CA LEU A 89 -3.80 1.74 5.37
C LEU A 89 -3.50 0.92 4.10
N LEU A 90 -4.04 1.33 2.95
CA LEU A 90 -3.77 0.67 1.67
C LEU A 90 -2.32 0.87 1.22
N ASN A 91 -1.74 2.06 1.42
CA ASN A 91 -0.30 2.29 1.22
C ASN A 91 0.51 1.32 2.08
N ASP A 92 0.21 1.23 3.37
CA ASP A 92 0.88 0.29 4.27
C ASP A 92 0.75 -1.16 3.79
N VAL A 93 -0.45 -1.59 3.36
CA VAL A 93 -0.66 -2.97 2.85
C VAL A 93 0.19 -3.24 1.61
N SER A 94 0.19 -2.33 0.62
CA SER A 94 1.00 -2.46 -0.59
C SER A 94 2.49 -2.54 -0.28
N THR A 95 3.02 -1.61 0.50
CA THR A 95 4.44 -1.58 0.85
C THR A 95 4.84 -2.80 1.68
N LEU A 96 4.04 -3.18 2.68
CA LEU A 96 4.36 -4.30 3.57
C LEU A 96 4.29 -5.65 2.85
N VAL A 97 3.35 -5.84 1.90
CA VAL A 97 3.32 -7.09 1.13
C VAL A 97 4.55 -7.20 0.25
N ASP A 98 4.93 -6.14 -0.46
CA ASP A 98 6.14 -6.13 -1.29
C ASP A 98 7.40 -6.42 -0.47
N GLN A 99 7.58 -5.70 0.65
CA GLN A 99 8.74 -5.88 1.53
C GLN A 99 8.78 -7.29 2.15
N ALA A 100 7.64 -7.83 2.59
CA ALA A 100 7.57 -9.18 3.13
C ALA A 100 7.94 -10.23 2.08
N MET A 101 7.45 -10.09 0.85
CA MET A 101 7.76 -11.03 -0.23
C MET A 101 9.24 -10.95 -0.65
N SER A 102 9.81 -9.74 -0.71
CA SER A 102 11.24 -9.55 -0.97
C SER A 102 12.12 -10.16 0.13
N ALA A 103 11.75 -9.97 1.40
CA ALA A 103 12.47 -10.54 2.53
C ALA A 103 12.42 -12.08 2.54
N LEU A 104 11.24 -12.66 2.29
CA LEU A 104 11.08 -14.12 2.14
C LEU A 104 11.89 -14.68 0.96
N THR A 105 11.96 -13.94 -0.14
CA THR A 105 12.74 -14.33 -1.32
C THR A 105 14.24 -14.31 -1.01
N GLU A 106 14.73 -13.32 -0.28
CA GLU A 106 16.13 -13.26 0.18
C GLU A 106 16.44 -14.36 1.21
N ILE A 107 15.54 -14.64 2.17
CA ILE A 107 15.67 -15.77 3.10
C ILE A 107 15.84 -17.07 2.32
N ARG A 108 14.96 -17.34 1.35
CA ARG A 108 15.05 -18.54 0.52
C ARG A 108 16.37 -18.61 -0.23
N LYS A 109 16.80 -17.50 -0.83
CA LYS A 109 18.05 -17.43 -1.59
C LYS A 109 19.23 -17.82 -0.70
N ARG A 110 19.34 -17.24 0.50
CA ARG A 110 20.39 -17.57 1.47
C ARG A 110 20.31 -19.03 1.95
N GLN A 111 19.11 -19.55 2.20
CA GLN A 111 18.92 -20.98 2.53
C GLN A 111 19.40 -21.90 1.40
N HIS A 112 19.16 -21.54 0.14
CA HIS A 112 19.62 -22.33 -1.01
C HIS A 112 21.14 -22.27 -1.21
N GLU A 113 21.75 -21.12 -0.89
CA GLU A 113 23.20 -20.90 -0.96
C GLU A 113 23.96 -21.41 0.28
N GLY A 114 23.25 -21.91 1.31
CA GLY A 114 23.86 -22.34 2.58
C GLY A 114 24.41 -21.18 3.43
N ARG A 115 23.89 -19.96 3.25
CA ARG A 115 24.24 -18.74 4.00
C ARG A 115 23.18 -18.39 5.06
N ASP A 116 22.56 -19.40 5.65
CA ASP A 116 21.48 -19.31 6.64
C ASP A 116 21.98 -19.30 8.10
N HIS A 117 23.14 -18.69 8.32
CA HIS A 117 23.77 -18.55 9.63
C HIS A 117 24.53 -17.23 9.70
N ASP A 118 24.65 -16.68 10.91
CA ASP A 118 25.56 -15.56 11.15
C ASP A 118 26.99 -16.09 11.16
N GLU A 119 27.88 -15.47 10.38
CA GLU A 119 29.31 -15.74 10.53
C GLU A 119 29.75 -15.34 11.95
N PRO A 120 30.52 -16.20 12.65
CA PRO A 120 31.10 -15.79 13.92
C PRO A 120 31.99 -14.57 13.70
N PRO A 121 32.04 -13.61 14.64
CA PRO A 121 32.95 -12.48 14.53
C PRO A 121 34.37 -13.03 14.34
N GLN A 122 34.99 -12.74 13.19
CA GLN A 122 36.38 -13.09 12.96
C GLN A 122 37.19 -12.48 14.12
N PRO A 123 38.03 -13.25 14.83
CA PRO A 123 38.97 -12.66 15.76
C PRO A 123 39.79 -11.66 14.94
N SER A 124 39.69 -10.38 15.32
CA SER A 124 40.43 -9.30 14.70
C SER A 124 41.85 -9.78 14.43
N ALA A 125 42.22 -9.87 13.15
CA ALA A 125 43.61 -10.06 12.79
C ALA A 125 44.39 -9.00 13.56
N THR A 126 45.29 -9.47 14.41
CA THR A 126 46.16 -8.69 15.27
C THR A 126 46.66 -7.44 14.55
N THR A 127 46.49 -6.32 15.24
CA THR A 127 47.16 -5.03 15.03
C THR A 127 48.67 -5.18 14.91
N GLU A 128 49.18 -5.67 13.78
CA GLU A 128 50.63 -5.69 13.48
C GLU A 128 50.96 -5.26 12.04
N GLY A 129 49.99 -5.05 11.15
CA GLY A 129 50.24 -4.58 9.77
C GLY A 129 50.22 -3.06 9.57
N ALA A 130 49.45 -2.31 10.36
CA ALA A 130 49.21 -0.89 10.13
C ALA A 130 50.37 0.03 10.55
N ALA A 131 51.35 -0.47 11.29
CA ALA A 131 52.52 0.32 11.73
C ALA A 131 53.60 0.45 10.65
N ALA A 132 53.60 -0.41 9.62
CA ALA A 132 54.65 -0.43 8.59
C ALA A 132 54.40 0.57 7.44
N GLU A 133 53.14 0.88 7.11
CA GLU A 133 52.82 1.81 6.01
C GLU A 133 52.81 3.29 6.43
N ALA A 134 52.63 3.58 7.72
CA ALA A 134 52.63 4.96 8.23
C ALA A 134 54.03 5.62 8.28
N ALA A 135 55.12 4.83 8.20
CA ALA A 135 56.49 5.35 8.25
C ALA A 135 57.07 5.74 6.87
N ALA A 136 56.42 5.36 5.76
CA ALA A 136 56.94 5.61 4.41
C ALA A 136 56.45 6.91 3.75
N ALA A 137 55.44 7.59 4.34
CA ALA A 137 54.79 8.75 3.72
C ALA A 137 55.19 10.12 4.30
N ALA A 138 56.14 10.19 5.24
CA ALA A 138 56.54 11.44 5.91
C ALA A 138 57.65 12.24 5.17
N GLY A 139 57.63 12.26 3.84
CA GLY A 139 58.76 12.77 3.06
C GLY A 139 58.44 13.40 1.71
N ALA A 140 57.42 14.27 1.59
CA ALA A 140 57.38 15.28 0.53
C ALA A 140 56.35 16.38 0.82
N SER A 141 56.82 17.64 0.84
CA SER A 141 56.01 18.86 0.92
C SER A 141 55.72 19.45 -0.49
N PRO A 142 54.79 20.43 -0.61
CA PRO A 142 53.79 20.46 -1.68
C PRO A 142 54.11 21.45 -2.81
N SER A 143 53.49 21.25 -3.98
CA SER A 143 53.32 22.29 -5.00
C SER A 143 51.85 22.47 -5.40
N ARG A 144 51.47 23.74 -5.47
CA ARG A 144 50.14 24.27 -5.75
C ARG A 144 49.80 24.14 -7.24
N SER A 145 48.52 23.88 -7.55
CA SER A 145 47.80 24.68 -8.57
C SER A 145 46.29 24.54 -8.41
N SER A 146 45.65 25.68 -8.40
CA SER A 146 44.22 25.98 -8.36
C SER A 146 43.47 25.60 -9.65
N SER A 147 42.25 25.11 -9.52
CA SER A 147 41.16 25.49 -10.44
C SER A 147 39.79 25.21 -9.82
N SER A 148 38.96 26.24 -9.90
CA SER A 148 37.56 26.39 -9.53
C SER A 148 36.59 25.52 -10.33
N GLY A 149 35.46 25.17 -9.70
CA GLY A 149 34.23 24.69 -10.34
C GLY A 149 33.28 24.17 -9.25
N THR A 150 32.41 25.04 -8.74
CA THR A 150 30.93 24.97 -8.86
C THR A 150 30.32 23.80 -8.10
N GLU A 151 29.73 24.17 -6.96
CA GLU A 151 28.83 23.37 -6.14
C GLU A 151 27.54 23.12 -6.94
N ASP A 152 27.27 21.86 -7.27
CA ASP A 152 25.93 21.38 -7.59
C ASP A 152 25.54 20.42 -6.46
N GLU A 153 24.81 20.95 -5.48
CA GLU A 153 24.02 20.16 -4.53
C GLU A 153 22.79 19.64 -5.31
N GLU A 154 22.91 18.45 -5.88
CA GLU A 154 21.75 17.69 -6.33
C GLU A 154 21.11 17.05 -5.10
N ASP A 155 20.09 17.71 -4.55
CA ASP A 155 19.09 17.11 -3.67
C ASP A 155 18.37 16.01 -4.47
N GLU A 156 18.83 14.76 -4.32
CA GLU A 156 18.15 13.60 -4.87
C GLU A 156 16.76 13.48 -4.20
N GLU A 157 15.72 13.66 -5.01
CA GLU A 157 14.33 13.42 -4.62
C GLU A 157 14.14 11.92 -4.31
N GLU A 158 13.84 11.60 -3.05
CA GLU A 158 13.36 10.26 -2.64
C GLU A 158 11.97 10.00 -3.26
N ASP A 159 11.94 9.59 -4.53
CA ASP A 159 10.77 8.97 -5.13
C ASP A 159 10.47 7.64 -4.42
N ASP A 160 9.20 7.35 -4.13
CA ASP A 160 8.70 6.14 -3.45
C ASP A 160 9.12 4.82 -4.17
N ALA A 161 9.46 4.91 -5.46
CA ALA A 161 10.06 3.81 -6.23
C ALA A 161 11.53 3.52 -5.83
N GLY A 162 12.28 4.54 -5.42
CA GLY A 162 13.64 4.46 -4.90
C GLY A 162 13.70 3.73 -3.55
N ALA A 163 12.72 3.96 -2.67
CA ALA A 163 12.61 3.29 -1.38
C ALA A 163 12.48 1.75 -1.50
N SER A 164 11.83 1.26 -2.56
CA SER A 164 11.72 -0.18 -2.85
C SER A 164 13.06 -0.80 -3.30
N LEU A 165 13.83 -0.08 -4.12
CA LEU A 165 15.17 -0.51 -4.54
C LEU A 165 16.19 -0.45 -3.39
N GLU A 166 16.13 0.61 -2.59
CA GLU A 166 17.04 0.84 -1.48
C GLU A 166 16.74 -0.08 -0.28
N GLY A 167 15.45 -0.32 0.01
CA GLY A 167 15.00 -1.30 1.01
C GLY A 167 15.45 -2.72 0.66
N ASN A 168 15.40 -3.11 -0.61
CA ASN A 168 15.93 -4.40 -1.08
C ASN A 168 17.46 -4.50 -0.93
N ALA A 169 18.20 -3.40 -1.14
CA ALA A 169 19.64 -3.35 -0.91
C ALA A 169 19.99 -3.41 0.60
N GLN A 170 19.13 -2.86 1.46
CA GLN A 170 19.28 -2.95 2.90
C GLN A 170 19.07 -4.39 3.42
N LEU A 171 18.02 -5.08 2.98
CA LEU A 171 17.75 -6.49 3.34
C LEU A 171 18.94 -7.41 3.02
N ARG A 172 19.60 -7.18 1.88
CA ARG A 172 20.79 -7.95 1.46
C ARG A 172 22.00 -7.77 2.37
N ARG A 173 22.10 -6.64 3.08
CA ARG A 173 23.21 -6.31 3.99
C ARG A 173 22.96 -6.77 5.42
N GLU A 174 21.73 -7.16 5.77
CA GLU A 174 21.43 -7.61 7.13
C GLU A 174 22.09 -8.96 7.45
N THR A 175 22.47 -9.14 8.73
CA THR A 175 22.88 -10.45 9.25
C THR A 175 21.72 -11.44 9.16
N TRP A 176 21.99 -12.75 9.21
CA TRP A 176 20.94 -13.76 9.14
C TRP A 176 19.91 -13.58 10.25
N SER A 177 20.34 -13.48 11.51
CA SER A 177 19.41 -13.33 12.64
C SER A 177 18.54 -12.08 12.53
N ARG A 178 19.10 -10.98 12.00
CA ARG A 178 18.36 -9.74 11.78
C ARG A 178 17.36 -9.88 10.64
N LEU A 179 17.77 -10.46 9.52
CA LEU A 179 16.88 -10.72 8.39
C LEU A 179 15.70 -11.61 8.78
N GLU A 180 15.91 -12.63 9.62
CA GLU A 180 14.83 -13.48 10.13
C GLU A 180 13.83 -12.69 10.99
N ALA A 181 14.33 -11.80 11.86
CA ALA A 181 13.48 -10.93 12.67
C ALA A 181 12.70 -9.95 11.80
N THR A 182 13.37 -9.24 10.90
CA THR A 182 12.76 -8.31 9.93
C THR A 182 11.68 -8.99 9.10
N THR A 183 11.97 -10.20 8.57
CA THR A 183 11.01 -10.97 7.76
C THR A 183 9.76 -11.34 8.57
N ARG A 184 9.95 -11.77 9.83
CA ARG A 184 8.85 -12.12 10.74
C ARG A 184 7.95 -10.93 11.01
N ASP A 185 8.56 -9.77 11.27
CA ASP A 185 7.85 -8.54 11.54
C ASP A 185 7.06 -8.11 10.30
N LEU A 186 7.72 -8.01 9.14
CA LEU A 186 7.06 -7.64 7.87
C LEU A 186 5.87 -8.55 7.54
N CYS A 187 6.01 -9.88 7.69
CA CYS A 187 4.92 -10.82 7.45
C CYS A 187 3.75 -10.60 8.42
N SER A 188 4.06 -10.38 9.70
CA SER A 188 3.03 -10.14 10.73
C SER A 188 2.29 -8.82 10.47
N LEU A 189 3.04 -7.77 10.13
CA LEU A 189 2.49 -6.45 9.86
C LEU A 189 1.63 -6.42 8.60
N GLY A 190 2.14 -6.96 7.49
CA GLY A 190 1.38 -7.03 6.24
C GLY A 190 0.09 -7.83 6.39
N PHE A 191 0.14 -8.97 7.10
CA PHE A 191 -1.07 -9.75 7.39
C PHE A 191 -2.08 -8.96 8.25
N ASN A 192 -1.61 -8.27 9.30
CA ASN A 192 -2.48 -7.50 10.19
C ASN A 192 -3.11 -6.29 9.49
N ALA A 193 -2.35 -5.56 8.67
CA ALA A 193 -2.85 -4.44 7.90
C ALA A 193 -3.90 -4.89 6.87
N CYS A 194 -3.63 -5.98 6.13
CA CYS A 194 -4.58 -6.57 5.19
C CYS A 194 -5.83 -7.10 5.90
N SER A 195 -5.67 -7.71 7.08
CA SER A 195 -6.79 -8.17 7.90
C SER A 195 -7.68 -7.03 8.37
N LEU A 196 -7.08 -5.91 8.76
CA LEU A 196 -7.82 -4.71 9.11
C LEU A 196 -8.56 -4.13 7.89
N PHE A 197 -7.92 -4.05 6.73
CA PHE A 197 -8.60 -3.61 5.51
C PHE A 197 -9.81 -4.48 5.18
N SER A 198 -9.69 -5.80 5.33
CA SER A 198 -10.82 -6.73 5.15
C SER A 198 -12.00 -6.42 6.10
N LEU A 199 -11.72 -6.02 7.35
CA LEU A 199 -12.77 -5.56 8.28
C LEU A 199 -13.39 -4.24 7.83
N TYR A 200 -12.60 -3.28 7.33
CA TYR A 200 -13.12 -2.03 6.76
C TYR A 200 -13.99 -2.28 5.53
N ALA A 201 -13.58 -3.18 4.64
CA ALA A 201 -14.37 -3.58 3.48
C ALA A 201 -15.71 -4.20 3.91
N LYS A 202 -15.70 -5.05 4.95
CA LYS A 202 -16.89 -5.69 5.50
C LYS A 202 -17.87 -4.68 6.10
N GLU A 203 -17.37 -3.80 6.96
CA GLU A 203 -18.24 -2.89 7.72
C GLU A 203 -18.60 -1.65 6.89
N CYS A 204 -17.65 -1.08 6.15
CA CYS A 204 -17.81 0.23 5.50
C CYS A 204 -17.49 0.20 3.99
N GLY A 205 -17.62 -0.96 3.34
CA GLY A 205 -17.31 -1.14 1.91
C GLY A 205 -18.04 -0.16 0.99
N ALA A 206 -19.25 0.28 1.35
CA ALA A 206 -20.03 1.23 0.52
C ALA A 206 -19.35 2.60 0.39
N TYR A 207 -18.56 3.03 1.37
CA TYR A 207 -17.78 4.27 1.29
C TYR A 207 -16.53 4.09 0.42
N ILE A 208 -15.94 2.89 0.44
CA ILE A 208 -14.79 2.52 -0.41
C ILE A 208 -15.22 2.48 -1.88
N ILE A 209 -16.31 1.76 -2.20
CA ILE A 209 -16.84 1.64 -3.57
C ILE A 209 -17.18 3.01 -4.18
N ARG A 210 -17.78 3.92 -3.40
CA ARG A 210 -18.20 5.25 -3.91
C ARG A 210 -17.05 6.23 -4.10
N SER A 211 -15.86 5.93 -3.60
CA SER A 211 -14.73 6.85 -3.67
C SER A 211 -13.93 6.62 -4.95
N SER A 212 -13.89 7.63 -5.82
CA SER A 212 -13.18 7.58 -7.10
C SER A 212 -11.66 7.50 -6.97
N SER A 213 -11.09 7.82 -5.81
CA SER A 213 -9.65 7.71 -5.55
C SER A 213 -9.29 6.46 -4.74
N ILE A 214 -10.16 6.00 -3.84
CA ILE A 214 -9.88 4.86 -2.97
C ILE A 214 -10.25 3.52 -3.61
N LEU A 215 -11.35 3.43 -4.39
CA LEU A 215 -11.69 2.16 -5.05
C LEU A 215 -10.57 1.68 -5.98
N PRO A 216 -10.01 2.51 -6.88
CA PRO A 216 -8.88 2.10 -7.72
C PRO A 216 -7.68 1.65 -6.89
N GLN A 217 -7.34 2.41 -5.84
CA GLN A 217 -6.24 2.07 -4.95
C GLN A 217 -6.47 0.72 -4.25
N ALA A 218 -7.67 0.48 -3.73
CA ALA A 218 -8.04 -0.76 -3.06
C ALA A 218 -7.92 -1.96 -4.01
N VAL A 219 -8.39 -1.81 -5.25
CA VAL A 219 -8.27 -2.82 -6.30
C VAL A 219 -6.80 -3.12 -6.58
N THR A 220 -6.00 -2.11 -6.89
CA THR A 220 -4.56 -2.30 -7.18
C THR A 220 -3.82 -2.95 -6.01
N THR A 221 -4.11 -2.55 -4.76
CA THR A 221 -3.51 -3.16 -3.58
C THR A 221 -3.91 -4.64 -3.43
N LEU A 222 -5.18 -4.97 -3.65
CA LEU A 222 -5.67 -6.34 -3.56
C LEU A 222 -5.11 -7.22 -4.69
N ASP A 223 -5.06 -6.71 -5.92
CA ASP A 223 -4.51 -7.42 -7.08
C ASP A 223 -3.01 -7.65 -6.90
N CYS A 224 -2.27 -6.66 -6.37
CA CYS A 224 -0.88 -6.82 -5.97
C CYS A 224 -0.69 -7.94 -4.93
N CYS A 225 -1.52 -7.96 -3.87
CA CYS A 225 -1.47 -9.03 -2.87
C CYS A 225 -1.76 -10.40 -3.51
N LEU A 226 -2.75 -10.46 -4.41
CA LEU A 226 -3.16 -11.69 -5.06
C LEU A 226 -2.07 -12.26 -5.98
N ASP A 227 -1.41 -11.41 -6.77
CA ASP A 227 -0.31 -11.83 -7.64
C ASP A 227 0.88 -12.38 -6.83
N HIS A 228 1.23 -11.74 -5.71
CA HIS A 228 2.28 -12.27 -4.83
C HIS A 228 1.91 -13.64 -4.23
N LEU A 229 0.67 -13.81 -3.77
CA LEU A 229 0.24 -15.01 -3.04
C LEU A 229 -0.15 -16.19 -3.96
N VAL A 230 -0.59 -15.92 -5.18
CA VAL A 230 -1.16 -16.92 -6.09
C VAL A 230 -0.50 -16.94 -7.47
N GLY A 231 0.10 -15.83 -7.90
CA GLY A 231 0.78 -15.70 -9.18
C GLY A 231 2.06 -16.55 -9.29
N PRO A 232 2.84 -16.40 -10.38
CA PRO A 232 4.06 -17.17 -10.58
C PRO A 232 5.11 -16.90 -9.49
N ARG A 233 5.11 -15.68 -8.93
CA ARG A 233 6.00 -15.26 -7.84
C ARG A 233 5.75 -16.03 -6.54
N CYS A 234 4.56 -16.59 -6.32
CA CYS A 234 4.24 -17.35 -5.12
C CYS A 234 5.15 -18.57 -4.94
N LEU A 235 5.69 -19.11 -6.04
CA LEU A 235 6.61 -20.24 -6.01
C LEU A 235 7.91 -19.88 -5.32
N GLN A 236 8.32 -18.62 -5.31
CA GLN A 236 9.56 -18.11 -4.68
C GLN A 236 9.41 -18.00 -3.16
N LEU A 237 8.19 -17.93 -2.64
CA LEU A 237 7.90 -17.75 -1.20
C LEU A 237 8.10 -19.01 -0.36
N LYS A 238 8.42 -20.15 -0.98
CA LYS A 238 8.65 -21.41 -0.27
C LYS A 238 10.00 -21.42 0.45
N VAL A 239 9.99 -20.96 1.68
CA VAL A 239 11.10 -21.01 2.64
C VAL A 239 10.99 -22.23 3.55
N ASN A 240 12.12 -22.65 4.13
CA ASN A 240 12.11 -23.63 5.21
C ASN A 240 11.40 -23.04 6.43
N ASN A 241 10.54 -23.82 7.09
CA ASN A 241 9.84 -23.43 8.31
C ASN A 241 9.08 -22.08 8.23
N MET A 242 8.16 -21.91 7.27
CA MET A 242 7.37 -20.67 7.10
C MET A 242 6.75 -20.12 8.40
N GLU A 243 6.40 -20.99 9.35
CA GLU A 243 5.82 -20.63 10.64
C GLU A 243 6.77 -19.79 11.51
N SER A 244 8.10 -19.97 11.43
CA SER A 244 9.06 -19.15 12.20
C SER A 244 9.09 -17.69 11.78
N TYR A 245 8.60 -17.41 10.56
CA TYR A 245 8.46 -16.06 10.00
C TYR A 245 7.04 -15.52 10.16
N ASN A 246 6.16 -16.19 10.93
CA ASN A 246 4.74 -15.84 11.04
C ASN A 246 4.01 -15.76 9.69
N PHE A 247 4.56 -16.36 8.63
CA PHE A 247 4.00 -16.28 7.30
C PHE A 247 2.95 -17.37 7.09
N GLN A 248 1.68 -16.97 7.05
CA GLN A 248 0.54 -17.87 6.87
C GLN A 248 -0.18 -17.55 5.55
N PRO A 249 0.37 -17.94 4.39
CA PRO A 249 -0.11 -17.51 3.07
C PRO A 249 -1.58 -17.83 2.83
N LYS A 250 -2.07 -18.96 3.35
CA LYS A 250 -3.48 -19.35 3.24
C LYS A 250 -4.41 -18.38 3.98
N LYS A 251 -4.03 -17.93 5.18
CA LYS A 251 -4.82 -16.96 5.95
C LYS A 251 -4.75 -15.57 5.34
N TRP A 252 -3.59 -15.18 4.83
CA TRP A 252 -3.43 -13.90 4.14
C TRP A 252 -4.28 -13.88 2.85
N LEU A 253 -4.19 -14.94 2.04
CA LEU A 253 -5.03 -15.09 0.85
C LEU A 253 -6.51 -15.04 1.20
N MET A 254 -6.95 -15.74 2.24
CA MET A 254 -8.33 -15.66 2.73
C MET A 254 -8.76 -14.21 2.98
N LYS A 255 -7.94 -13.37 3.61
CA LYS A 255 -8.28 -11.96 3.87
C LYS A 255 -8.36 -11.11 2.61
N VAL A 256 -7.49 -11.37 1.63
CA VAL A 256 -7.56 -10.74 0.30
C VAL A 256 -8.88 -11.11 -0.39
N LEU A 257 -9.22 -12.40 -0.43
CA LEU A 257 -10.44 -12.88 -1.08
C LEU A 257 -11.72 -12.39 -0.39
N GLU A 258 -11.73 -12.40 0.94
CA GLU A 258 -12.82 -11.83 1.74
C GLU A 258 -13.01 -10.35 1.41
N SER A 259 -11.93 -9.58 1.25
CA SER A 259 -12.01 -8.15 0.90
C SER A 259 -12.71 -7.92 -0.44
N TYR A 260 -12.37 -8.66 -1.49
CA TYR A 260 -13.10 -8.59 -2.76
C TYR A 260 -14.59 -8.90 -2.59
N VAL A 261 -14.92 -9.96 -1.84
CA VAL A 261 -16.32 -10.35 -1.63
C VAL A 261 -17.08 -9.29 -0.85
N TYR A 262 -16.48 -8.71 0.18
CA TYR A 262 -17.13 -7.66 0.96
C TYR A 262 -17.34 -6.39 0.15
N LEU A 263 -16.36 -5.98 -0.67
CA LEU A 263 -16.53 -4.87 -1.60
C LEU A 263 -17.63 -5.15 -2.63
N LEU A 264 -17.65 -6.36 -3.20
CA LEU A 264 -18.70 -6.79 -4.14
C LEU A 264 -20.10 -6.70 -3.53
N GLN A 265 -20.24 -7.12 -2.26
CA GLN A 265 -21.50 -7.09 -1.53
C GLN A 265 -21.93 -5.68 -1.14
N ALA A 266 -20.97 -4.77 -0.93
CA ALA A 266 -21.23 -3.41 -0.51
C ALA A 266 -21.54 -2.46 -1.67
N ASP A 267 -21.28 -2.90 -2.90
CA ASP A 267 -21.52 -2.13 -4.12
C ASP A 267 -23.03 -1.96 -4.40
N PRO A 268 -23.55 -0.72 -4.41
CA PRO A 268 -24.96 -0.45 -4.69
C PRO A 268 -25.39 -0.86 -6.11
N GLU A 269 -24.46 -0.99 -7.05
CA GLU A 269 -24.70 -1.43 -8.43
C GLU A 269 -24.55 -2.95 -8.58
N GLY A 270 -24.69 -3.70 -7.47
CA GLY A 270 -24.61 -5.15 -7.49
C GLY A 270 -23.22 -5.68 -7.86
N GLY A 271 -22.17 -4.87 -7.72
CA GLY A 271 -20.78 -5.25 -7.96
C GLY A 271 -20.18 -4.76 -9.29
N ASP A 272 -20.95 -4.05 -10.12
CA ASP A 272 -20.49 -3.58 -11.44
C ASP A 272 -19.33 -2.59 -11.32
N SER A 273 -19.37 -1.67 -10.36
CA SER A 273 -18.30 -0.70 -10.13
C SER A 273 -16.99 -1.41 -9.74
N LEU A 274 -17.05 -2.40 -8.83
CA LEU A 274 -15.86 -3.18 -8.47
C LEU A 274 -15.31 -3.98 -9.65
N VAL A 275 -16.18 -4.66 -10.41
CA VAL A 275 -15.75 -5.47 -11.55
C VAL A 275 -15.11 -4.61 -12.63
N ALA A 276 -15.70 -3.46 -12.96
CA ALA A 276 -15.15 -2.52 -13.92
C ALA A 276 -13.76 -2.01 -13.48
N GLU A 277 -13.58 -1.72 -12.20
CA GLU A 277 -12.29 -1.23 -11.72
C GLU A 277 -11.20 -2.32 -11.71
N ILE A 278 -11.52 -3.56 -11.34
CA ILE A 278 -10.58 -4.70 -11.44
C ILE A 278 -10.14 -4.93 -12.89
N LEU A 279 -11.07 -4.84 -13.85
CA LEU A 279 -10.76 -5.03 -15.27
C LEU A 279 -9.89 -3.92 -15.87
N LYS A 280 -9.74 -2.78 -15.19
CA LYS A 280 -8.84 -1.69 -15.58
C LYS A 280 -7.43 -1.82 -15.01
N ASP A 281 -7.21 -2.68 -14.01
CA ASP A 281 -5.88 -2.84 -13.42
C ASP A 281 -4.96 -3.70 -14.30
N GLY A 282 -4.40 -3.10 -15.34
CA GLY A 282 -3.44 -3.76 -16.23
C GLY A 282 -2.10 -4.13 -15.58
N ARG A 283 -1.83 -3.73 -14.33
CA ARG A 283 -0.52 -3.94 -13.69
C ARG A 283 -0.40 -5.31 -13.02
N TYR A 284 -1.44 -5.71 -12.27
CA TYR A 284 -1.40 -6.92 -11.46
C TYR A 284 -2.51 -7.92 -11.80
N PHE A 285 -3.66 -7.45 -12.27
CA PHE A 285 -4.80 -8.33 -12.53
C PHE A 285 -4.51 -9.28 -13.70
N GLN A 286 -4.79 -10.57 -13.47
CA GLN A 286 -4.78 -11.61 -14.51
C GLN A 286 -5.95 -12.56 -14.24
N LYS A 287 -6.74 -12.84 -15.28
CA LYS A 287 -7.89 -13.76 -15.20
C LYS A 287 -7.49 -15.14 -14.67
N GLU A 288 -6.32 -15.63 -15.04
CA GLU A 288 -5.77 -16.91 -14.58
C GLU A 288 -5.49 -16.91 -13.08
N THR A 289 -4.95 -15.81 -12.55
CA THR A 289 -4.58 -15.66 -11.15
C THR A 289 -5.83 -15.70 -10.26
N VAL A 290 -6.89 -14.97 -10.63
CA VAL A 290 -8.17 -14.99 -9.90
C VAL A 290 -8.83 -16.38 -9.95
N ASN A 291 -8.83 -17.02 -11.12
CA ASN A 291 -9.34 -18.39 -11.26
C ASN A 291 -8.56 -19.40 -10.41
N LYS A 292 -7.23 -19.29 -10.38
CA LYS A 292 -6.37 -20.12 -9.54
C LYS A 292 -6.65 -19.88 -8.06
N ALA A 293 -6.87 -18.62 -7.66
CA ALA A 293 -7.22 -18.27 -6.29
C ALA A 293 -8.54 -18.92 -5.85
N TYR A 294 -9.58 -18.90 -6.70
CA TYR A 294 -10.84 -19.61 -6.43
C TYR A 294 -10.64 -21.12 -6.23
N ARG A 295 -9.83 -21.76 -7.09
CA ARG A 295 -9.52 -23.20 -6.94
C ARG A 295 -8.83 -23.51 -5.63
N ILE A 296 -7.88 -22.67 -5.22
CA ILE A 296 -7.19 -22.80 -3.92
C ILE A 296 -8.18 -22.60 -2.78
N ALA A 297 -9.00 -21.54 -2.83
CA ALA A 297 -10.00 -21.23 -1.81
C ALA A 297 -10.98 -22.39 -1.58
N LYS A 298 -11.46 -22.99 -2.67
CA LYS A 298 -12.36 -24.15 -2.64
C LYS A 298 -11.67 -25.40 -2.10
N ARG A 299 -10.45 -25.70 -2.54
CA ARG A 299 -9.71 -26.91 -2.15
C ARG A 299 -9.30 -26.88 -0.67
N GLU A 300 -8.81 -25.73 -0.21
CA GLU A 300 -8.26 -25.57 1.15
C GLU A 300 -9.32 -25.14 2.18
N GLY A 301 -10.56 -24.87 1.75
CA GLY A 301 -11.63 -24.41 2.63
C GLY A 301 -11.33 -23.05 3.25
N LEU A 302 -10.79 -22.10 2.46
CA LEU A 302 -10.35 -20.81 2.98
C LEU A 302 -11.49 -19.93 3.47
N MET A 303 -12.73 -20.13 3.01
CA MET A 303 -13.87 -19.30 3.36
C MET A 303 -15.13 -20.15 3.55
N ASN A 304 -16.14 -19.58 4.21
CA ASN A 304 -17.45 -20.24 4.30
C ASN A 304 -18.14 -20.32 2.90
N LEU A 305 -19.12 -21.22 2.77
CA LEU A 305 -19.78 -21.49 1.50
C LEU A 305 -20.42 -20.26 0.85
N LYS A 306 -21.06 -19.39 1.66
CA LYS A 306 -21.71 -18.16 1.15
C LYS A 306 -20.71 -17.18 0.54
N LEU A 307 -19.57 -16.97 1.21
CA LEU A 307 -18.51 -16.12 0.69
C LEU A 307 -17.86 -16.76 -0.55
N LEU A 308 -17.68 -18.08 -0.56
CA LEU A 308 -17.10 -18.80 -1.69
C LEU A 308 -17.98 -18.71 -2.94
N GLU A 309 -19.30 -18.83 -2.79
CA GLU A 309 -20.29 -18.64 -3.87
C GLU A 309 -20.21 -17.21 -4.44
N LYS A 310 -20.09 -16.20 -3.57
CA LYS A 310 -19.94 -14.81 -4.00
C LYS A 310 -18.61 -14.54 -4.69
N PHE A 311 -17.53 -15.15 -4.21
CA PHE A 311 -16.25 -15.07 -4.91
C PHE A 311 -16.30 -15.78 -6.28
N GLN A 312 -17.01 -16.91 -6.38
CA GLN A 312 -17.24 -17.58 -7.66
C GLN A 312 -18.04 -16.70 -8.64
N GLU A 313 -19.03 -15.96 -8.14
CA GLU A 313 -19.79 -14.98 -8.93
C GLU A 313 -18.86 -13.89 -9.49
N LEU A 314 -17.98 -13.32 -8.66
CA LEU A 314 -16.96 -12.37 -9.09
C LEU A 314 -16.04 -12.97 -10.16
N VAL A 315 -15.49 -14.16 -9.93
CA VAL A 315 -14.60 -14.85 -10.89
C VAL A 315 -15.30 -15.04 -12.24
N LYS A 316 -16.58 -15.42 -12.22
CA LYS A 316 -17.38 -15.57 -13.45
C LYS A 316 -17.51 -14.24 -14.19
N ARG A 317 -17.90 -13.17 -13.48
CA ARG A 317 -18.07 -11.84 -14.07
C ARG A 317 -16.75 -11.30 -14.64
N LEU A 318 -15.64 -11.50 -13.95
CA LEU A 318 -14.31 -11.12 -14.45
C LEU A 318 -13.91 -11.95 -15.69
N SER A 319 -14.29 -13.23 -15.77
CA SER A 319 -14.00 -14.05 -16.95
C SER A 319 -14.82 -13.66 -18.19
N GLU A 320 -16.05 -13.21 -17.98
CA GLU A 320 -16.96 -12.74 -19.03
C GLU A 320 -16.72 -11.26 -19.37
N GLY A 321 -16.16 -10.50 -18.42
CA GLY A 321 -15.74 -9.13 -18.58
C GLY A 321 -14.72 -9.02 -19.70
N LYS A 322 -15.00 -8.10 -20.62
CA LYS A 322 -13.96 -7.60 -21.50
C LYS A 322 -13.03 -6.81 -20.61
N GLU A 323 -11.77 -7.22 -20.55
CA GLU A 323 -10.73 -6.28 -20.17
C GLU A 323 -10.96 -5.09 -21.09
N GLU A 324 -11.10 -3.92 -20.51
CA GLU A 324 -11.05 -2.70 -21.29
C GLU A 324 -9.60 -2.58 -21.75
N ASP A 325 -9.20 -3.43 -22.73
CA ASP A 325 -8.15 -3.17 -23.70
C ASP A 325 -8.63 -1.98 -24.55
N PHE A 326 -8.92 -0.87 -23.89
CA PHE A 326 -8.48 0.36 -24.44
C PHE A 326 -6.95 0.31 -24.29
N GLU A 327 -6.28 -0.37 -25.23
CA GLU A 327 -5.11 0.27 -25.85
C GLU A 327 -5.64 1.60 -26.41
N ILE A 328 -5.94 2.56 -25.53
CA ILE A 328 -5.96 3.96 -25.88
C ILE A 328 -4.54 4.13 -26.38
N ASP A 329 -4.41 4.38 -27.66
CA ASP A 329 -3.13 4.79 -28.20
C ASP A 329 -2.87 6.15 -27.56
N LEU A 330 -2.21 6.13 -26.40
CA LEU A 330 -1.94 7.34 -25.62
C LEU A 330 -1.08 8.29 -26.44
N ASP A 331 -0.27 7.77 -27.37
CA ASP A 331 0.49 8.56 -28.33
C ASP A 331 -0.42 9.27 -29.35
N ALA A 332 -1.66 8.82 -29.54
CA ALA A 332 -2.68 9.49 -30.36
C ALA A 332 -3.45 10.58 -29.58
N PHE A 333 -3.25 10.70 -28.26
CA PHE A 333 -3.88 11.74 -27.45
C PHE A 333 -2.98 12.98 -27.38
N PRO A 334 -3.55 14.19 -27.53
CA PRO A 334 -2.86 15.42 -27.17
C PRO A 334 -2.35 15.35 -25.72
N ALA A 335 -1.09 15.76 -25.49
CA ALA A 335 -0.49 15.73 -24.16
C ALA A 335 -1.27 16.52 -23.11
N GLU A 336 -2.02 17.56 -23.52
CA GLU A 336 -2.89 18.37 -22.68
C GLU A 336 -4.14 17.63 -22.13
N TYR A 337 -4.46 16.45 -22.68
CA TYR A 337 -5.55 15.59 -22.18
C TYR A 337 -5.05 14.50 -21.23
N LEU A 338 -3.73 14.35 -21.10
CA LEU A 338 -3.10 13.33 -20.28
C LEU A 338 -2.73 13.89 -18.91
N ASP A 339 -2.85 13.05 -17.88
CA ASP A 339 -2.35 13.38 -16.56
C ASP A 339 -0.82 13.49 -16.61
N PRO A 340 -0.24 14.61 -16.14
CA PRO A 340 1.19 14.88 -16.25
C PRO A 340 2.08 13.89 -15.46
N ILE A 341 1.55 13.19 -14.46
CA ILE A 341 2.31 12.23 -13.64
C ILE A 341 1.94 10.81 -14.02
N MET A 342 0.64 10.52 -14.11
CA MET A 342 0.15 9.17 -14.33
C MET A 342 0.14 8.77 -15.81
N ALA A 343 0.28 9.73 -16.72
CA ALA A 343 0.28 9.55 -18.17
C ALA A 343 -0.95 8.82 -18.73
N ASP A 344 -2.07 8.80 -18.00
CA ASP A 344 -3.37 8.30 -18.45
C ASP A 344 -4.30 9.47 -18.86
N VAL A 345 -5.40 9.17 -19.53
CA VAL A 345 -6.36 10.19 -19.96
C VAL A 345 -7.11 10.77 -18.75
N MET A 346 -7.13 12.10 -18.61
CA MET A 346 -7.85 12.78 -17.54
C MET A 346 -9.36 12.65 -17.74
N THR A 347 -10.05 12.18 -16.69
CA THR A 347 -11.51 12.01 -16.66
C THR A 347 -12.23 13.13 -15.92
N ASP A 348 -11.56 13.74 -14.94
CA ASP A 348 -12.05 14.92 -14.21
C ASP A 348 -10.90 15.93 -13.99
N PRO A 349 -10.52 16.68 -15.04
CA PRO A 349 -9.39 17.61 -15.00
C PRO A 349 -9.62 18.76 -14.00
N VAL A 350 -8.60 19.03 -13.20
CA VAL A 350 -8.54 20.15 -12.25
C VAL A 350 -7.25 20.92 -12.40
N LYS A 351 -7.33 22.24 -12.20
CA LYS A 351 -6.18 23.14 -12.20
C LYS A 351 -5.68 23.38 -10.79
N LEU A 352 -4.37 23.28 -10.63
CA LEU A 352 -3.62 23.62 -9.42
C LEU A 352 -3.29 25.12 -9.45
N PRO A 353 -3.75 25.95 -8.49
CA PRO A 353 -3.55 27.40 -8.54
C PRO A 353 -2.08 27.83 -8.37
N THR A 354 -1.29 27.01 -7.68
CA THR A 354 0.12 27.26 -7.35
C THR A 354 1.05 27.05 -8.54
N SER A 355 0.97 25.91 -9.23
CA SER A 355 1.79 25.61 -10.42
C SER A 355 1.13 25.99 -11.74
N ASN A 356 -0.19 26.23 -11.75
CA ASN A 356 -1.04 26.30 -12.95
C ASN A 356 -1.13 25.00 -13.76
N ASN A 357 -0.56 23.89 -13.28
CA ASN A 357 -0.68 22.60 -13.94
C ASN A 357 -2.11 22.05 -13.83
N ILE A 358 -2.46 21.19 -14.79
CA ILE A 358 -3.74 20.50 -14.88
C ILE A 358 -3.48 19.01 -14.71
N MET A 359 -4.23 18.34 -13.86
CA MET A 359 -4.15 16.90 -13.66
C MET A 359 -5.52 16.32 -13.28
N ASP A 360 -5.66 15.00 -13.23
CA ASP A 360 -6.93 14.38 -12.84
C ASP A 360 -7.19 14.57 -11.33
N ARG A 361 -8.42 14.94 -10.98
CA ARG A 361 -8.86 15.11 -9.59
C ARG A 361 -8.52 13.90 -8.72
N LYS A 362 -8.73 12.68 -9.22
CA LYS A 362 -8.53 11.45 -8.43
C LYS A 362 -7.06 11.29 -8.01
N HIS A 363 -6.13 11.74 -8.85
CA HIS A 363 -4.69 11.66 -8.60
C HIS A 363 -4.23 12.74 -7.62
N ILE A 364 -4.62 14.00 -7.83
CA ILE A 364 -4.22 15.07 -6.90
C ILE A 364 -4.86 14.89 -5.53
N GLU A 365 -6.13 14.50 -5.45
CA GLU A 365 -6.77 14.26 -4.15
C GLU A 365 -6.07 13.12 -3.39
N ARG A 366 -5.53 12.13 -4.09
CA ARG A 366 -4.71 11.08 -3.49
C ARG A 366 -3.36 11.60 -3.01
N HIS A 367 -2.66 12.39 -3.83
CA HIS A 367 -1.42 13.03 -3.42
C HIS A 367 -1.60 13.87 -2.15
N LEU A 368 -2.65 14.70 -2.10
CA LEU A 368 -2.97 15.56 -0.95
C LEU A 368 -3.32 14.82 0.35
N MET A 369 -3.64 13.52 0.26
CA MET A 369 -3.80 12.68 1.46
C MET A 369 -2.46 12.27 2.05
N SER A 370 -1.42 12.10 1.23
CA SER A 370 -0.06 11.81 1.71
C SER A 370 0.72 13.08 2.02
N ASP A 371 0.73 14.02 1.08
CA ASP A 371 1.48 15.27 1.17
C ASP A 371 0.58 16.45 0.78
N PRO A 372 0.26 17.39 1.71
CA PRO A 372 -0.59 18.55 1.43
C PRO A 372 0.16 19.65 0.67
N SER A 373 0.79 19.29 -0.46
CA SER A 373 1.55 20.17 -1.32
C SER A 373 1.17 19.98 -2.80
N ASP A 374 1.57 20.91 -3.65
CA ASP A 374 1.49 20.78 -5.10
C ASP A 374 2.66 19.92 -5.58
N PRO A 375 2.42 18.81 -6.30
CA PRO A 375 3.48 17.86 -6.66
C PRO A 375 4.53 18.42 -7.63
N PHE A 376 4.28 19.59 -8.26
CA PHE A 376 5.20 20.17 -9.24
C PHE A 376 6.11 21.26 -8.68
N ASN A 377 5.70 21.94 -7.61
CA ASN A 377 6.47 23.04 -7.03
C ASN A 377 6.55 23.01 -5.50
N ARG A 378 5.95 21.98 -4.87
CA ARG A 378 5.94 21.72 -3.42
C ARG A 378 5.34 22.85 -2.58
N MET A 379 4.61 23.78 -3.21
CA MET A 379 3.89 24.81 -2.46
C MET A 379 2.71 24.19 -1.71
N PRO A 380 2.37 24.66 -0.50
CA PRO A 380 1.20 24.17 0.22
C PRO A 380 -0.07 24.27 -0.63
N LEU A 381 -0.81 23.18 -0.70
CA LEU A 381 -2.04 23.09 -1.47
C LEU A 381 -3.07 22.25 -0.71
N THR A 382 -4.33 22.66 -0.79
CA THR A 382 -5.45 21.95 -0.18
C THR A 382 -6.49 21.54 -1.22
N LYS A 383 -7.28 20.51 -0.88
CA LYS A 383 -8.33 19.98 -1.77
C LYS A 383 -9.35 21.04 -2.19
N ASP A 384 -9.67 21.99 -1.32
CA ASP A 384 -10.67 23.04 -1.57
C ASP A 384 -10.17 24.12 -2.55
N GLU A 385 -8.86 24.19 -2.79
CA GLU A 385 -8.23 25.14 -3.71
C GLU A 385 -8.18 24.61 -5.16
N LEU A 386 -8.56 23.35 -5.39
CA LEU A 386 -8.58 22.74 -6.72
C LEU A 386 -9.68 23.34 -7.60
N ILE A 387 -9.29 23.89 -8.75
CA ILE A 387 -10.22 24.57 -9.66
C ILE A 387 -10.72 23.56 -10.71
N PRO A 388 -12.01 23.18 -10.75
CA PRO A 388 -12.54 22.26 -11.77
C PRO A 388 -12.51 22.88 -13.17
N LEU A 389 -12.21 22.07 -14.19
CA LEU A 389 -12.21 22.49 -15.60
C LEU A 389 -13.28 21.73 -16.42
N PRO A 390 -14.57 22.08 -16.29
CA PRO A 390 -15.66 21.33 -16.94
C PRO A 390 -15.64 21.42 -18.47
N GLU A 391 -15.12 22.51 -19.04
CA GLU A 391 -14.98 22.67 -20.49
C GLU A 391 -13.94 21.69 -21.05
N LEU A 392 -12.77 21.60 -20.42
CA LEU A 392 -11.72 20.65 -20.80
C LEU A 392 -12.20 19.21 -20.60
N ARG A 393 -12.91 18.94 -19.50
CA ARG A 393 -13.53 17.62 -19.28
C ARG A 393 -14.44 17.23 -20.46
N LYS A 394 -15.27 18.14 -20.92
CA LYS A 394 -16.18 17.89 -22.05
C LYS A 394 -15.39 17.64 -23.34
N GLU A 395 -14.35 18.44 -23.58
CA GLU A 395 -13.48 18.30 -24.76
C GLU A 395 -12.79 16.93 -24.80
N ILE A 396 -12.23 16.47 -23.68
CA ILE A 396 -11.60 15.15 -23.57
C ILE A 396 -12.63 14.05 -23.86
N MET A 397 -13.84 14.14 -23.30
CA MET A 397 -14.90 13.15 -23.51
C MET A 397 -15.38 13.10 -24.97
N ASP A 398 -15.50 14.25 -25.62
CA ASP A 398 -15.85 14.34 -27.04
C ASP A 398 -14.74 13.75 -27.93
N PHE A 399 -13.47 13.93 -27.56
CA PHE A 399 -12.31 13.32 -28.22
C PHE A 399 -12.31 11.79 -28.08
N ILE A 400 -12.49 11.27 -26.86
CA ILE A 400 -12.61 9.82 -26.59
C ILE A 400 -13.72 9.20 -27.45
N ALA A 401 -14.90 9.82 -27.48
CA ALA A 401 -16.04 9.32 -28.27
C ALA A 401 -15.74 9.31 -29.78
N THR A 402 -14.93 10.25 -30.27
CA THR A 402 -14.51 10.32 -31.68
C THR A 402 -13.52 9.19 -32.00
N GLN A 403 -12.53 8.94 -31.14
CA GLN A 403 -11.57 7.85 -31.29
C GLN A 403 -12.25 6.46 -31.23
N GLN A 404 -13.22 6.28 -30.34
CA GLN A 404 -13.99 5.05 -30.23
C GLN A 404 -14.81 4.75 -31.50
N LYS A 405 -15.42 5.79 -32.11
CA LYS A 405 -16.12 5.64 -33.40
C LYS A 405 -15.18 5.30 -34.54
N ALA A 406 -13.98 5.90 -34.57
CA ALA A 406 -12.97 5.65 -35.59
C ALA A 406 -12.43 4.21 -35.52
N LYS A 407 -12.24 3.64 -34.32
CA LYS A 407 -11.84 2.23 -34.14
C LYS A 407 -12.94 1.22 -34.45
N ALA A 408 -14.22 1.60 -34.34
CA ALA A 408 -15.36 0.73 -34.60
C ALA A 408 -15.77 0.67 -36.08
N THR A 409 -15.20 1.54 -36.92
CA THR A 409 -15.43 1.61 -38.37
C THR A 409 -14.27 0.96 -39.11
#